data_AF-A0A448XG61-F1
#
_entry.id   AF-A0A448XG61-F1
#
_cell.length_a   1.000
_cell.length_b   1.000
_cell.length_c   1.000
_cell.angle_alpha   90.00
_cell.angle_beta   90.00
_cell.angle_gamma   90.00
#
_symmetry.space_group_name_H-M   'P 1'
#
loop_
_entity.id
_entity.type
_entity.pdbx_description
1 polymer ?
#
loop_
_entity_poly.entity_id
_entity_poly.type
_entity_poly.pdbx_seq_one_letter_code
_entity_poly.pdbx_strand_id
1 'polypeptide(L)'
;MALRQGLSPESTSPNPSSDKPPTIAEVPEKAESPTPTNQCRLQIRCPSGPPLIAHFKASEPLSAVALYIIQNWAQAPPGMTTAQLRLLTSFPKRAYAQVLW
;
A
#
# COMPACT_ATOMS: atom_id res chain seq x y z
N MET A 1 -13.94 -41.76 44.05
CA MET A 1 -13.25 -40.51 43.70
C MET A 1 -11.76 -40.81 43.68
N ALA A 2 -11.15 -40.88 42.50
CA ALA A 2 -9.76 -41.30 42.33
C ALA A 2 -8.78 -40.11 42.52
N LEU A 3 -7.72 -40.36 43.30
CA LEU A 3 -6.65 -39.45 43.69
C LEU A 3 -5.70 -39.13 42.50
N ARG A 4 -5.36 -37.85 42.29
CA ARG A 4 -4.24 -37.44 41.42
C ARG A 4 -3.04 -37.09 42.32
N GLN A 5 -1.96 -37.86 42.18
CA GLN A 5 -0.64 -37.60 42.75
C GLN A 5 0.28 -36.90 41.73
N GLY A 6 1.32 -36.21 42.23
CA GLY A 6 2.55 -35.83 41.52
C GLY A 6 2.87 -34.34 41.61
N LEU A 7 3.57 -33.81 42.63
CA LEU A 7 5.03 -33.79 42.90
C LEU A 7 5.88 -33.10 41.80
N SER A 8 6.34 -31.88 42.12
CA SER A 8 7.46 -31.17 41.45
C SER A 8 8.80 -31.89 41.68
N PRO A 9 9.83 -31.61 40.86
CA PRO A 9 10.78 -30.57 41.28
C PRO A 9 11.37 -29.72 40.13
N GLU A 10 11.90 -28.57 40.54
CA GLU A 10 12.71 -27.59 39.82
C GLU A 10 14.09 -28.15 39.41
N SER A 11 14.62 -27.78 38.24
CA SER A 11 16.06 -27.82 37.91
C SER A 11 16.41 -27.00 36.65
N THR A 12 16.96 -25.81 36.89
CA THR A 12 18.22 -25.24 36.38
C THR A 12 18.70 -25.45 34.92
N SER A 13 18.90 -24.30 34.25
CA SER A 13 19.85 -23.94 33.15
C SER A 13 19.54 -24.36 31.70
N PRO A 14 19.88 -23.52 30.68
CA PRO A 14 21.27 -23.14 30.40
C PRO A 14 21.54 -21.68 29.95
N ASN A 15 22.70 -21.15 30.34
CA ASN A 15 23.49 -20.11 29.62
C ASN A 15 24.25 -20.81 28.45
N PRO A 16 24.94 -20.19 27.45
CA PRO A 16 25.08 -18.79 26.98
C PRO A 16 24.86 -18.61 25.44
N SER A 17 24.92 -17.35 24.97
CA SER A 17 25.43 -16.87 23.66
C SER A 17 25.01 -17.54 22.34
N SER A 18 24.26 -16.79 21.53
CA SER A 18 24.62 -16.58 20.11
C SER A 18 23.93 -15.33 19.56
N ASP A 19 24.75 -14.33 19.31
CA ASP A 19 24.48 -13.20 18.42
C ASP A 19 24.08 -13.77 17.05
N LYS A 20 22.79 -13.67 16.71
CA LYS A 20 22.28 -14.04 15.39
C LYS A 20 21.79 -12.74 14.73
N PRO A 21 22.33 -12.34 13.58
CA PRO A 21 21.93 -11.10 12.91
C PRO A 21 20.43 -11.12 12.58
N PRO A 22 19.77 -9.95 12.53
CA PRO A 22 18.34 -9.89 12.27
C PRO A 22 18.04 -10.56 10.93
N THR A 23 17.17 -11.57 10.99
CA THR A 23 16.58 -12.16 9.79
C THR A 23 15.83 -11.05 9.08
N ILE A 24 16.36 -10.60 7.96
CA ILE A 24 15.65 -9.70 7.06
C ILE A 24 14.46 -10.53 6.57
N ALA A 25 13.26 -10.16 7.01
CA ALA A 25 12.04 -10.72 6.46
C ALA A 25 12.06 -10.40 4.96
N GLU A 26 12.28 -11.43 4.14
CA GLU A 26 12.21 -11.37 2.71
C GLU A 26 10.79 -10.92 2.35
N VAL A 27 10.64 -9.64 2.03
CA VAL A 27 9.41 -9.12 1.42
C VAL A 27 9.29 -9.89 0.12
N PRO A 28 8.18 -10.62 -0.14
CA PRO A 28 8.02 -11.30 -1.40
C PRO A 28 8.02 -10.22 -2.49
N GLU A 29 9.14 -10.12 -3.21
CA GLU A 29 9.27 -9.34 -4.42
C GLU A 29 8.38 -10.04 -5.45
N LYS A 30 7.09 -9.71 -5.41
CA LYS A 30 6.13 -10.14 -6.41
C LYS A 30 6.54 -9.43 -7.69
N ALA A 31 7.40 -10.10 -8.47
CA ALA A 31 7.81 -9.68 -9.79
C ALA A 31 6.55 -9.33 -10.59
N GLU A 32 6.35 -8.03 -10.79
CA GLU A 32 5.19 -7.51 -11.49
C GLU A 32 5.33 -8.01 -12.93
N SER A 33 4.41 -8.89 -13.33
CA SER A 33 4.30 -9.37 -14.71
C SER A 33 4.32 -8.15 -15.63
N PRO A 34 5.00 -8.18 -16.80
CA PRO A 34 5.04 -7.02 -17.68
C PRO A 34 3.60 -6.58 -17.97
N THR A 35 3.26 -5.35 -17.55
CA THR A 35 1.95 -4.79 -17.81
C THR A 35 1.71 -4.84 -19.32
N PRO A 36 0.57 -5.37 -19.79
CA PRO A 36 0.29 -5.42 -21.22
C PRO A 36 0.45 -4.01 -21.80
N THR A 37 1.08 -3.89 -22.98
CA THR A 37 1.59 -2.63 -23.56
C THR A 37 0.57 -1.48 -23.64
N ASN A 38 -0.73 -1.77 -23.50
CA ASN A 38 -1.81 -0.81 -23.55
C ASN A 38 -2.44 -0.48 -22.17
N GLN A 39 -1.82 -0.91 -21.07
CA GLN A 39 -2.24 -0.62 -19.71
C GLN A 39 -1.14 0.07 -18.92
N CYS A 40 -1.56 0.93 -18.01
CA CYS A 40 -0.72 1.67 -17.10
C CYS A 40 -1.23 1.44 -15.68
N ARG A 41 -0.34 1.08 -14.76
CA ARG A 41 -0.65 0.99 -13.34
C ARG A 41 -0.33 2.34 -12.69
N LEU A 42 -1.34 2.97 -12.09
CA LEU A 42 -1.19 4.23 -11.36
C LEU A 42 -1.30 3.98 -9.87
N GLN A 43 -0.31 4.47 -9.12
CA GLN A 43 -0.37 4.60 -7.66
C GLN A 43 -0.59 6.05 -7.29
N ILE A 44 -1.80 6.38 -6.85
CA ILE A 44 -2.19 7.72 -6.43
C ILE A 44 -2.02 7.85 -4.93
N ARG A 45 -1.12 8.74 -4.51
CA ARG A 45 -0.92 9.07 -3.11
C ARG A 45 -1.89 10.18 -2.72
N CYS A 46 -2.79 9.89 -1.80
CA CYS A 46 -3.69 10.88 -1.23
C CYS A 46 -3.03 11.57 -0.03
N PRO A 47 -3.38 12.84 0.29
CA PRO A 47 -2.91 13.52 1.50
C PRO A 47 -3.30 12.82 2.80
N SER A 48 -4.42 12.10 2.78
CA SER A 48 -4.93 11.29 3.89
C SER A 48 -5.24 9.87 3.42
N GLY A 49 -4.90 8.90 4.27
CA GLY A 49 -5.20 7.50 4.03
C GLY A 49 -4.20 6.76 3.13
N PRO A 50 -4.52 5.50 2.80
CA PRO A 50 -3.67 4.66 1.97
C PRO A 50 -3.64 5.14 0.51
N PRO A 51 -2.58 4.80 -0.25
CA PRO A 51 -2.54 5.09 -1.68
C PRO A 51 -3.59 4.26 -2.42
N LEU A 52 -4.21 4.87 -3.43
CA LEU A 52 -5.11 4.18 -4.35
C LEU A 52 -4.28 3.59 -5.48
N ILE A 53 -4.50 2.31 -5.80
CA ILE A 53 -3.80 1.61 -6.88
C ILE A 53 -4.85 1.15 -7.88
N ALA A 54 -4.69 1.53 -9.15
CA ALA A 54 -5.59 1.13 -10.22
C ALA A 54 -4.87 0.99 -11.56
N HIS A 55 -5.44 0.18 -12.44
CA HIS A 55 -4.97 0.00 -13.80
C HIS A 55 -5.87 0.80 -14.74
N PHE A 56 -5.25 1.57 -15.63
CA PHE A 56 -5.91 2.38 -16.65
C PHE A 56 -5.36 1.98 -18.01
N LYS A 57 -6.08 2.32 -19.07
CA LYS A 57 -5.52 2.20 -20.43
C LYS A 57 -4.51 3.32 -20.70
N ALA A 58 -3.54 3.08 -21.56
CA ALA A 58 -2.56 4.10 -21.92
C ALA A 58 -3.19 5.34 -22.60
N SER A 59 -4.31 5.16 -23.30
CA SER A 59 -5.09 6.26 -23.91
C SER A 59 -6.17 6.84 -23.00
N GLU A 60 -6.26 6.42 -21.74
CA GLU A 60 -7.30 6.89 -20.82
C GLU A 60 -7.06 8.36 -20.44
N PRO A 61 -8.09 9.23 -20.50
CA PRO A 61 -7.91 10.62 -20.10
C PRO A 61 -7.70 10.75 -18.59
N LEU A 62 -6.96 11.79 -18.18
CA LEU A 62 -6.69 12.08 -16.77
C LEU A 62 -7.98 12.37 -15.97
N SER A 63 -9.06 12.78 -16.64
CA SER A 63 -10.38 12.94 -16.02
C SER A 63 -10.96 11.63 -15.48
N ALA A 64 -10.70 10.49 -16.13
CA ALA A 64 -11.11 9.18 -15.63
C ALA A 64 -10.38 8.84 -14.32
N VAL A 65 -9.09 9.18 -14.22
CA VAL A 65 -8.31 9.04 -12.98
C VAL A 65 -8.87 9.95 -11.88
N ALA A 66 -9.22 11.20 -12.21
CA ALA A 66 -9.84 12.12 -11.25
C ALA A 66 -11.18 11.58 -10.71
N LEU A 67 -12.04 11.05 -11.59
CA LEU A 67 -13.30 10.41 -11.21
C LEU A 67 -13.07 9.17 -10.33
N TYR A 68 -12.08 8.35 -10.66
CA TYR A 68 -11.71 7.19 -9.87
C TYR A 68 -11.30 7.59 -8.45
N ILE A 69 -10.52 8.66 -8.30
CA ILE A 69 -10.09 9.17 -6.98
C ILE A 69 -11.29 9.59 -6.14
N ILE A 70 -12.20 10.41 -6.68
CA ILE A 70 -13.39 10.86 -5.93
C ILE A 70 -14.25 9.69 -5.46
N GLN A 71 -14.38 8.63 -6.27
CA GLN A 71 -15.19 7.47 -5.94
C GLN A 71 -14.55 6.53 -4.91
N ASN A 72 -13.22 6.42 -4.90
CA ASN A 72 -12.50 5.41 -4.12
C ASN A 72 -11.73 5.99 -2.93
N TRP A 73 -11.62 7.31 -2.81
CA TRP A 73 -10.97 7.96 -1.69
C TRP A 73 -11.90 8.04 -0.48
N ALA A 74 -11.89 6.99 0.34
CA ALA A 74 -12.76 6.86 1.52
C ALA A 74 -12.62 8.00 2.56
N GLN A 75 -11.47 8.70 2.58
CA GLN A 75 -11.18 9.81 3.49
C GLN A 75 -11.22 11.18 2.78
N ALA A 76 -11.84 11.24 1.61
CA ALA A 76 -12.02 12.49 0.89
C ALA A 76 -12.86 13.49 1.72
N PRO A 77 -12.55 14.79 1.66
CA PRO A 77 -13.41 15.82 2.21
C PRO A 77 -14.84 15.75 1.65
N PRO A 78 -15.87 16.05 2.47
CA PRO A 78 -17.25 16.05 2.00
C PRO A 78 -17.44 17.09 0.89
N GLY A 79 -18.18 16.73 -0.15
CA GLY A 79 -18.45 17.60 -1.30
C GLY A 79 -17.26 17.78 -2.26
N MET A 80 -16.20 16.98 -2.14
CA MET A 80 -15.09 17.04 -3.07
C MET A 80 -15.51 16.64 -4.49
N THR A 81 -15.16 17.47 -5.46
CA THR A 81 -15.43 17.26 -6.88
C THR A 81 -14.13 17.11 -7.67
N THR A 82 -14.23 16.56 -8.89
CA THR A 82 -13.07 16.40 -9.79
C THR A 82 -12.37 17.72 -10.11
N ALA A 83 -13.11 18.83 -10.19
CA ALA A 83 -12.58 20.17 -10.45
C ALA A 83 -11.68 20.72 -9.32
N GLN A 84 -11.81 20.18 -8.11
CA GLN A 84 -11.00 20.59 -6.95
C GLN A 84 -9.73 19.74 -6.81
N LEU A 85 -9.58 18.67 -7.59
CA LEU A 85 -8.41 17.80 -7.53
C LEU A 85 -7.22 18.43 -8.26
N ARG A 86 -6.04 18.36 -7.62
CA ARG A 86 -4.76 18.66 -8.27
C ARG A 86 -3.88 17.43 -8.24
N LEU A 87 -3.56 16.90 -9.42
CA LEU A 87 -2.71 15.73 -9.59
C LEU A 87 -1.29 16.17 -9.90
N LEU A 88 -0.32 15.48 -9.30
CA LEU A 88 1.09 15.81 -9.42
C LEU A 88 1.95 14.54 -9.41
N THR A 89 3.01 14.53 -10.21
CA THR A 89 4.06 13.51 -10.16
C THR A 89 5.09 13.87 -9.11
N SER A 90 5.72 12.86 -8.52
CA SER A 90 6.81 13.05 -7.54
C SER A 90 8.16 13.29 -8.21
N PHE A 91 8.44 12.63 -9.35
CA PHE A 91 9.70 12.80 -10.08
C PHE A 91 9.52 12.59 -11.60
N PRO A 92 10.05 13.50 -12.43
CA PRO A 92 10.30 14.89 -12.06
C PRO A 92 8.99 15.51 -11.54
N LYS A 93 9.06 16.43 -10.57
CA LYS A 93 7.86 17.06 -10.02
C LYS A 93 7.13 17.84 -11.11
N ARG A 94 5.93 17.39 -11.47
CA ARG A 94 5.09 18.04 -12.49
C ARG A 94 3.65 18.05 -12.00
N ALA A 95 3.03 19.21 -12.01
CA ALA A 95 1.60 19.32 -11.80
C ALA A 95 0.88 19.09 -13.12
N TYR A 96 -0.19 18.30 -13.10
CA TYR A 96 -1.11 18.18 -14.22
C TYR A 96 -2.24 19.18 -14.00
N ALA A 97 -2.29 20.21 -14.84
CA ALA A 97 -3.45 21.08 -14.91
C ALA A 97 -4.60 20.34 -15.59
N GLN A 98 -5.82 20.57 -15.13
CA GLN A 98 -7.00 20.20 -15.90
C GLN A 98 -6.95 21.02 -17.18
N VAL A 99 -6.74 20.37 -18.33
CA VAL A 99 -6.81 21.05 -19.63
C VAL A 99 -8.27 21.44 -19.82
N LEU A 100 -8.57 22.71 -19.58
CA LEU A 100 -9.77 23.36 -20.08
C LEU A 100 -9.60 23.37 -21.60
N TRP A 101 -10.35 22.51 -22.28
CA TRP A 101 -10.54 22.61 -23.73
C TRP A 101 -11.53 23.73 -24.00
#